data_AF-A0A5N5HP62-F1
#
_entry.id   AF-A0A5N5HP62-F1
#
_cell.length_a   1.000
_cell.length_b   1.000
_cell.length_c   1.000
_cell.angle_alpha   90.00
_cell.angle_beta   90.00
_cell.angle_gamma   90.00
#
_symmetry.space_group_name_H-M   'P 1'
#
loop_
_entity.id
_entity.type
_entity.pdbx_description
1 polymer ?
#
loop_
_entity_poly.entity_id
_entity_poly.type
_entity_poly.pdbx_seq_one_letter_code
_entity_poly.pdbx_strand_id
1 'polypeptide(L)'
;MVDFEKLVALEFLSIRGVQWCWDAIRKMLQWASEVKHLYMKVEFTGDFETLQPFPEVDFVDFFNNHPKLQKFDIHGAMFAALCQKNSLKNVDSGFAIPCLEEVMITVRSPLNAEQKMSTLESLLKYGKNLKTMVIKILQMKSSHSSADDFFDEICRTKWIQELLYFLFVGKLNATKASMFSAEA
;
A
#
# COMPACT_ATOMS: atom_id res chain seq x y z
N MET A 1 15.98 16.66 19.72
CA MET A 1 15.63 15.86 18.52
C MET A 1 16.33 16.51 17.34
N VAL A 2 16.97 15.73 16.47
CA VAL A 2 17.65 16.27 15.27
C VAL A 2 16.59 16.81 14.31
N ASP A 3 16.79 18.02 13.80
CA ASP A 3 15.99 18.61 12.72
C ASP A 3 16.82 18.52 11.43
N PHE A 4 16.28 17.80 10.45
CA PHE A 4 16.95 17.60 9.16
C PHE A 4 16.48 18.61 8.10
N GLU A 5 15.55 19.50 8.45
CA GLU A 5 14.87 20.39 7.49
C GLU A 5 14.33 19.59 6.29
N LYS A 6 14.13 20.22 5.13
CA LYS A 6 13.70 19.49 3.92
C LYS A 6 14.87 18.77 3.26
N LEU A 7 14.76 17.46 3.13
CA LEU A 7 15.71 16.59 2.43
C LEU A 7 15.47 16.63 0.91
N VAL A 8 15.60 17.80 0.29
CA VAL A 8 15.21 18.05 -1.11
C VAL A 8 15.99 17.22 -2.14
N ALA A 9 17.18 16.74 -1.78
CA ALA A 9 18.02 15.89 -2.63
C ALA A 9 17.76 14.39 -2.45
N LEU A 10 16.94 14.00 -1.47
CA LEU A 10 16.65 12.60 -1.20
C LEU A 10 15.66 12.07 -2.24
N GLU A 11 16.12 11.15 -3.09
CA GLU A 11 15.25 10.54 -4.12
C GLU A 11 14.61 9.23 -3.66
N PHE A 12 15.26 8.51 -2.74
CA PHE A 12 14.82 7.19 -2.25
C PHE A 12 14.82 7.16 -0.73
N LEU A 13 13.68 6.77 -0.15
CA LEU A 13 13.53 6.54 1.29
C LEU A 13 13.03 5.12 1.54
N SER A 14 13.72 4.39 2.41
CA SER A 14 13.31 3.07 2.88
C SER A 14 13.20 3.03 4.39
N ILE A 15 11.97 2.88 4.88
CA ILE A 15 11.67 2.71 6.31
C ILE A 15 11.35 1.24 6.56
N ARG A 16 12.19 0.57 7.36
CA ARG A 16 12.07 -0.85 7.69
C ARG A 16 12.19 -1.08 9.19
N GLY A 17 11.43 -2.02 9.72
CA GLY A 17 11.60 -2.46 11.10
C GLY A 17 10.32 -3.00 11.69
N VAL A 18 10.44 -3.62 12.86
CA VAL A 18 9.28 -4.14 13.58
C VAL A 18 8.56 -3.00 14.30
N GLN A 19 9.32 -2.12 14.95
CA GLN A 19 8.77 -1.09 15.81
C GLN A 19 9.40 0.27 15.50
N TRP A 20 8.53 1.26 15.28
CA TRP A 20 8.92 2.64 15.03
C TRP A 20 8.10 3.60 15.87
N CYS A 21 8.72 4.67 16.37
CA CYS A 21 7.95 5.81 16.86
C CYS A 21 7.19 6.45 15.68
N TRP A 22 5.88 6.64 15.81
CA TRP A 22 5.07 7.27 14.75
C TRP A 22 5.55 8.69 14.44
N ASP A 23 5.89 9.47 15.47
CA ASP A 23 6.40 10.83 15.27
C ASP A 23 7.70 10.86 14.46
N ALA A 24 8.54 9.83 14.61
CA ALA A 24 9.75 9.70 13.81
C ALA A 24 9.43 9.39 12.35
N ILE A 25 8.47 8.49 12.08
CA ILE A 25 8.00 8.21 10.71
C ILE A 25 7.40 9.46 10.10
N ARG A 26 6.47 10.13 10.80
CA ARG A 26 5.79 11.32 10.32
C ARG A 26 6.78 12.43 9.97
N LYS A 27 7.74 12.72 10.84
CA LYS A 27 8.77 13.74 10.57
C LYS A 27 9.67 13.34 9.42
N MET A 28 10.08 12.08 9.33
CA MET A 28 10.88 11.60 8.20
C MET A 28 10.14 11.77 6.87
N LEU A 29 8.86 11.41 6.81
CA LEU A 29 8.02 11.60 5.62
C LEU A 29 7.86 13.09 5.28
N GLN A 30 7.66 13.96 6.29
CA GLN A 30 7.59 15.41 6.10
C GLN A 30 8.90 15.99 5.54
N TRP A 31 10.04 15.57 6.06
CA TRP A 31 11.36 16.00 5.58
C TRP A 31 11.65 15.46 4.18
N ALA A 32 11.17 14.25 3.87
CA ALA A 32 11.38 13.55 2.61
C ALA A 32 10.23 13.74 1.60
N SER A 33 9.49 14.86 1.64
CA SER A 33 8.32 15.10 0.79
C SER A 33 8.59 15.02 -0.73
N GLU A 34 9.85 15.19 -1.14
CA GLU A 34 10.28 15.23 -2.54
C GLU A 34 10.78 13.89 -3.08
N VAL A 35 10.72 12.81 -2.29
CA VAL A 35 11.20 11.49 -2.74
C VAL A 35 10.44 11.00 -3.96
N LYS A 36 11.17 10.32 -4.84
CA LYS A 36 10.60 9.62 -6.00
C LYS A 36 10.22 8.20 -5.62
N HIS A 37 10.98 7.57 -4.74
CA HIS A 37 10.78 6.18 -4.35
C HIS A 37 10.62 6.07 -2.84
N LEU A 38 9.53 5.44 -2.41
CA LEU A 38 9.25 5.20 -1.00
C LEU A 38 8.99 3.71 -0.77
N TYR A 39 9.79 3.13 0.12
CA TYR A 39 9.63 1.76 0.61
C TYR A 39 9.26 1.79 2.09
N MET A 40 8.13 1.20 2.46
CA MET A 40 7.65 1.14 3.84
C MET A 40 7.30 -0.30 4.23
N LYS A 41 8.15 -0.88 5.09
CA LYS A 41 7.90 -2.15 5.77
C LYS A 41 8.04 -1.96 7.27
N VAL A 42 6.97 -1.45 7.85
CA VAL A 42 6.81 -1.27 9.29
C VAL A 42 5.64 -2.13 9.76
N GLU A 43 5.79 -2.78 10.91
CA GLU A 43 4.76 -3.68 11.46
C GLU A 43 3.94 -3.00 12.56
N PHE A 44 4.59 -2.25 13.47
CA PHE A 44 3.95 -1.61 14.61
C PHE A 44 4.51 -0.21 14.87
N THR A 45 3.73 0.61 15.58
CA THR A 45 4.22 1.85 16.18
C THR A 45 4.31 1.74 17.71
N GLY A 46 4.80 2.78 18.39
CA GLY A 46 4.85 2.83 19.86
C GLY A 46 6.26 2.83 20.45
N ASP A 47 6.34 2.90 21.78
CA ASP A 47 7.59 2.92 22.55
C ASP A 47 8.03 1.50 22.96
N PHE A 48 9.28 1.33 23.42
CA PHE A 48 9.89 0.03 23.72
C PHE A 48 9.04 -0.88 24.63
N GLU A 49 8.11 -0.31 25.39
CA GLU A 49 7.25 -1.01 26.35
C GLU A 49 5.88 -1.37 25.77
N THR A 50 5.36 -0.62 24.79
CA THR A 50 4.01 -0.79 24.25
C THR A 50 3.94 -0.74 22.72
N LEU A 51 3.66 -1.90 22.10
CA LEU A 51 3.32 -1.95 20.67
C LEU A 51 1.91 -1.38 20.47
N GLN A 52 1.83 -0.39 19.59
CA GLN A 52 0.59 0.26 19.17
C GLN A 52 0.31 -0.04 17.69
N PRO A 53 -0.98 -0.12 17.31
CA PRO A 53 -1.35 -0.21 15.91
C PRO A 53 -0.82 1.00 15.15
N PHE A 54 -0.54 0.81 13.86
CA PHE A 54 -0.09 1.89 13.00
C PHE A 54 -1.23 2.93 12.88
N PRO A 55 -0.96 4.22 13.11
CA PRO A 55 -2.00 5.25 13.04
C PRO A 55 -2.61 5.35 11.64
N GLU A 56 -3.87 5.73 11.58
CA GLU A 56 -4.55 6.00 10.31
C GLU A 56 -3.82 7.06 9.50
N VAL A 57 -3.65 6.80 8.21
CA VAL A 57 -3.06 7.74 7.27
C VAL A 57 -4.13 8.10 6.25
N ASP A 58 -4.44 9.39 6.13
CA ASP A 58 -5.38 9.84 5.11
C ASP A 58 -4.76 9.72 3.72
N PHE A 59 -5.44 8.99 2.83
CA PHE A 59 -4.98 8.74 1.47
C PHE A 59 -4.64 10.04 0.70
N VAL A 60 -5.50 11.05 0.81
CA VAL A 60 -5.42 12.29 0.02
C VAL A 60 -4.30 13.16 0.56
N ASP A 61 -4.26 13.34 1.88
CA ASP A 61 -3.18 14.06 2.56
C ASP A 61 -1.82 13.42 2.27
N PHE A 62 -1.74 12.09 2.28
CA PHE A 62 -0.49 11.38 2.00
C PHE A 62 0.06 11.71 0.61
N PHE A 63 -0.74 11.58 -0.44
CA PHE A 63 -0.26 11.84 -1.80
C PHE A 63 -0.05 13.33 -2.11
N ASN A 64 -0.83 14.23 -1.50
CA ASN A 64 -0.59 15.67 -1.60
C ASN A 64 0.76 16.09 -0.99
N ASN A 65 1.20 15.41 0.07
CA ASN A 65 2.50 15.65 0.70
C ASN A 65 3.67 14.92 0.03
N HIS A 66 3.41 14.05 -0.97
CA HIS A 66 4.45 13.33 -1.72
C HIS A 66 4.24 13.47 -3.24
N PRO A 67 4.24 14.70 -3.79
CA PRO A 67 3.81 14.96 -5.17
C PRO A 67 4.73 14.35 -6.23
N LYS A 68 5.98 14.02 -5.89
CA LYS A 68 6.98 13.43 -6.80
C LYS A 68 7.06 11.90 -6.73
N LEU A 69 6.23 11.26 -5.91
CA LEU A 69 6.29 9.83 -5.68
C LEU A 69 5.96 9.06 -6.96
N GLN A 70 6.96 8.35 -7.48
CA GLN A 70 6.91 7.51 -8.68
C GLN A 70 6.74 6.03 -8.33
N LYS A 71 7.44 5.56 -7.29
CA LYS A 71 7.41 4.17 -6.86
C LYS A 71 7.05 4.07 -5.40
N PHE A 72 5.99 3.33 -5.09
CA PHE A 72 5.53 3.15 -3.73
C PHE A 72 5.42 1.66 -3.38
N ASP A 73 6.24 1.21 -2.44
CA ASP A 73 6.25 -0.16 -1.94
C ASP A 73 5.78 -0.18 -0.49
N ILE A 74 4.60 -0.75 -0.26
CA ILE A 74 3.93 -0.77 1.04
C ILE A 74 3.66 -2.19 1.51
N HIS A 75 3.99 -2.42 2.77
CA HIS A 75 3.73 -3.69 3.43
C HIS A 75 2.75 -3.52 4.60
N GLY A 76 1.87 -4.52 4.74
CA GLY A 76 1.17 -4.82 5.99
C GLY A 76 0.49 -3.63 6.65
N ALA A 77 1.14 -3.09 7.69
CA ALA A 77 0.57 -2.05 8.54
C ALA A 77 0.39 -0.71 7.83
N MET A 78 1.33 -0.29 6.97
CA MET A 78 1.17 0.96 6.23
C MET A 78 0.02 0.88 5.22
N PHE A 79 -0.14 -0.27 4.55
CA PHE A 79 -1.27 -0.46 3.64
C PHE A 79 -2.59 -0.45 4.43
N ALA A 80 -2.66 -1.13 5.58
CA ALA A 80 -3.84 -1.10 6.43
C ALA A 80 -4.19 0.32 6.91
N ALA A 81 -3.18 1.11 7.29
CA ALA A 81 -3.35 2.51 7.71
C ALA A 81 -3.91 3.40 6.61
N LEU A 82 -3.46 3.22 5.36
CA LEU A 82 -4.00 3.93 4.19
C LEU A 82 -5.45 3.54 3.85
N CYS A 83 -5.87 2.32 4.23
CA CYS A 83 -7.23 1.85 3.94
C CYS A 83 -8.29 2.39 4.90
N GLN A 84 -7.89 2.81 6.10
CA GLN A 84 -8.83 3.15 7.18
C GLN A 84 -9.40 4.57 7.03
N LYS A 85 -8.59 5.51 6.56
CA LYS A 85 -8.98 6.91 6.45
C LYS A 85 -8.86 7.40 5.02
N ASN A 86 -10.02 7.74 4.46
CA ASN A 86 -10.12 8.16 3.08
C ASN A 86 -11.06 9.37 2.93
N SER A 87 -10.48 10.57 2.93
CA SER A 87 -11.23 11.81 2.77
C SER A 87 -11.75 12.05 1.35
N LEU A 88 -11.57 11.13 0.39
CA LEU A 88 -11.98 11.27 -1.02
C LEU A 88 -13.42 11.73 -1.25
N LYS A 89 -14.35 11.46 -0.32
CA LYS A 89 -15.74 11.95 -0.40
C LYS A 89 -15.86 13.47 -0.32
N ASN A 90 -14.84 14.14 0.22
CA ASN A 90 -14.78 15.59 0.45
C ASN A 90 -13.74 16.28 -0.43
N VAL A 91 -13.21 15.58 -1.45
CA VAL A 91 -12.12 16.11 -2.27
C VAL A 91 -12.67 16.72 -3.55
N ASP A 92 -12.08 17.85 -3.95
CA ASP A 92 -12.36 18.48 -5.23
C ASP A 92 -12.18 17.48 -6.37
N SER A 93 -13.01 17.60 -7.41
CA SER A 93 -12.97 16.73 -8.60
C SER A 93 -11.61 16.71 -9.34
N GLY A 94 -10.66 17.56 -8.94
CA GLY A 94 -9.32 17.68 -9.51
C GLY A 94 -8.23 16.85 -8.84
N PHE A 95 -8.48 16.12 -7.75
CA PHE A 95 -7.43 15.31 -7.12
C PHE A 95 -6.85 14.27 -8.07
N ALA A 96 -5.53 14.17 -8.08
CA ALA A 96 -4.77 13.25 -8.91
C ALA A 96 -3.43 12.94 -8.25
N ILE A 97 -2.86 11.79 -8.61
CA ILE A 97 -1.53 11.35 -8.19
C ILE A 97 -0.67 11.27 -9.46
N PRO A 98 -0.14 12.41 -9.95
CA PRO A 98 0.36 12.52 -11.31
C PRO A 98 1.69 11.79 -11.52
N CYS A 99 2.54 11.67 -10.50
CA CYS A 99 3.87 11.06 -10.67
C CYS A 99 3.90 9.56 -10.45
N LEU A 100 2.84 8.95 -9.90
CA LEU A 100 2.87 7.56 -9.47
C LEU A 100 2.83 6.61 -10.68
N GLU A 101 3.89 5.83 -10.85
CA GLU A 101 4.09 4.89 -11.95
C GLU A 101 4.03 3.43 -11.50
N GLU A 102 4.54 3.13 -10.31
CA GLU A 102 4.64 1.77 -9.77
C GLU A 102 4.13 1.70 -8.34
N VAL A 103 3.24 0.75 -8.07
CA VAL A 103 2.77 0.43 -6.73
C VAL A 103 2.98 -1.04 -6.43
N MET A 104 3.67 -1.35 -5.33
CA MET A 104 3.82 -2.71 -4.82
C MET A 104 3.19 -2.81 -3.44
N ILE A 105 2.23 -3.71 -3.29
CA ILE A 105 1.45 -3.87 -2.07
C ILE A 105 1.64 -5.28 -1.57
N THR A 106 2.22 -5.41 -0.38
CA THR A 106 2.30 -6.69 0.31
C THR A 106 1.18 -6.79 1.35
N VAL A 107 0.16 -7.57 1.04
CA VAL A 107 -0.95 -7.88 1.94
C VAL A 107 -0.54 -8.99 2.92
N ARG A 108 -0.68 -8.69 4.21
CA ARG A 108 -0.37 -9.62 5.32
C ARG A 108 -1.61 -10.10 6.07
N SER A 109 -2.76 -9.44 5.88
CA SER A 109 -4.04 -9.79 6.49
C SER A 109 -5.19 -9.44 5.54
N PRO A 110 -6.18 -10.34 5.35
CA PRO A 110 -7.32 -10.11 4.45
C PRO A 110 -8.47 -9.37 5.11
N LEU A 111 -8.36 -9.05 6.41
CA LEU A 111 -9.42 -8.34 7.13
C LEU A 111 -9.75 -7.03 6.44
N ASN A 112 -11.00 -6.57 6.51
CA ASN A 112 -11.44 -5.34 5.87
C ASN A 112 -11.22 -5.31 4.34
N ALA A 113 -11.61 -6.39 3.67
CA ALA A 113 -11.51 -6.56 2.22
C ALA A 113 -12.05 -5.35 1.44
N GLU A 114 -13.27 -4.89 1.77
CA GLU A 114 -13.93 -3.76 1.12
C GLU A 114 -13.08 -2.48 1.16
N GLN A 115 -12.48 -2.16 2.31
CA GLN A 115 -11.64 -0.96 2.49
C GLN A 115 -10.34 -1.07 1.70
N LYS A 116 -9.75 -2.27 1.65
CA LYS A 116 -8.57 -2.56 0.83
C LYS A 116 -8.89 -2.41 -0.65
N MET A 117 -10.01 -2.98 -1.11
CA MET A 117 -10.47 -2.86 -2.50
C MET A 117 -10.73 -1.41 -2.88
N SER A 118 -11.44 -0.65 -2.04
CA SER A 118 -11.67 0.78 -2.27
C SER A 118 -10.37 1.59 -2.40
N THR A 119 -9.34 1.23 -1.63
CA THR A 119 -8.01 1.86 -1.72
C THR A 119 -7.30 1.49 -3.01
N LEU A 120 -7.36 0.23 -3.45
CA LEU A 120 -6.80 -0.22 -4.73
C LEU A 120 -7.48 0.49 -5.91
N GLU A 121 -8.81 0.60 -5.88
CA GLU A 121 -9.59 1.34 -6.87
C GLU A 121 -9.21 2.83 -6.88
N SER A 122 -8.99 3.42 -5.71
CA SER A 122 -8.55 4.81 -5.59
C SER A 122 -7.16 5.02 -6.21
N LEU A 123 -6.22 4.10 -6.00
CA LEU A 123 -4.90 4.16 -6.64
C LEU A 123 -5.00 4.12 -8.16
N LEU A 124 -5.87 3.26 -8.71
CA LEU A 124 -6.11 3.19 -10.15
C LEU A 124 -6.80 4.45 -10.69
N LYS A 125 -7.82 4.93 -9.98
CA LYS A 125 -8.64 6.07 -10.41
C LYS A 125 -7.85 7.38 -10.43
N TYR A 126 -7.00 7.61 -9.43
CA TYR A 126 -6.27 8.89 -9.28
C TYR A 126 -4.82 8.81 -9.77
N GLY A 127 -4.22 7.62 -9.84
CA GLY A 127 -2.88 7.37 -10.41
C GLY A 127 -2.90 7.34 -11.93
N LYS A 128 -3.06 8.50 -12.57
CA LYS A 128 -3.22 8.62 -14.04
C LYS A 128 -2.05 8.05 -14.87
N ASN A 129 -0.86 7.97 -14.28
CA ASN A 129 0.36 7.47 -14.93
C ASN A 129 0.79 6.09 -14.39
N LEU A 130 -0.09 5.40 -13.64
CA LEU A 130 0.23 4.10 -13.05
C LEU A 130 0.39 3.05 -14.16
N LYS A 131 1.61 2.53 -14.29
CA LYS A 131 2.00 1.51 -15.28
C LYS A 131 1.98 0.11 -14.70
N THR A 132 2.16 -0.02 -13.39
CA THR A 132 2.31 -1.33 -12.74
C THR A 132 1.75 -1.30 -11.33
N MET A 133 0.88 -2.26 -11.02
CA MET A 133 0.40 -2.50 -9.66
C MET A 133 0.60 -3.98 -9.31
N VAL A 134 1.49 -4.27 -8.37
CA VAL A 134 1.78 -5.65 -7.92
C VAL A 134 1.21 -5.86 -6.54
N ILE A 135 0.29 -6.81 -6.42
CA ILE A 135 -0.27 -7.24 -5.14
C ILE A 135 0.36 -8.57 -4.75
N LYS A 136 1.20 -8.55 -3.71
CA LYS A 136 1.81 -9.74 -3.11
C LYS A 136 1.01 -10.13 -1.89
N ILE A 137 0.55 -11.36 -1.83
CA ILE A 137 -0.17 -11.86 -0.67
C ILE A 137 0.68 -12.93 -0.01
N LEU A 138 1.25 -12.62 1.15
CA LEU A 138 2.21 -13.49 1.83
C LEU A 138 1.48 -14.38 2.85
N GLN A 139 1.76 -15.70 2.76
CA GLN A 139 1.30 -16.78 3.64
C GLN A 139 0.41 -16.33 4.81
N MET A 140 -0.90 -16.38 4.56
CA MET A 140 -1.91 -16.23 5.59
C MET A 140 -1.90 -17.51 6.44
N LYS A 141 -1.37 -17.43 7.66
CA LYS A 141 -1.64 -18.45 8.69
C LYS A 141 -3.05 -18.24 9.26
N SER A 142 -4.06 -18.10 8.40
CA SER A 142 -5.44 -17.92 8.82
C SER A 142 -6.33 -18.92 8.09
N SER A 143 -7.03 -19.75 8.85
CA SER A 143 -8.11 -20.63 8.39
C SER A 143 -9.43 -19.87 8.18
N HIS A 144 -9.38 -18.54 8.07
CA HIS A 144 -10.56 -17.69 7.93
C HIS A 144 -10.93 -17.53 6.45
N SER A 145 -12.18 -17.80 6.11
CA SER A 145 -12.75 -17.68 4.77
C SER A 145 -12.65 -16.27 4.18
N SER A 146 -12.49 -15.23 5.01
CA SER A 146 -12.28 -13.85 4.55
C SER A 146 -11.01 -13.68 3.72
N ALA A 147 -10.01 -14.54 3.91
CA ALA A 147 -8.87 -14.63 3.01
C ALA A 147 -9.36 -14.94 1.59
N ASP A 148 -10.06 -16.07 1.44
CA ASP A 148 -10.53 -16.57 0.15
C ASP A 148 -11.48 -15.58 -0.53
N ASP A 149 -12.35 -14.91 0.22
CA ASP A 149 -13.26 -13.89 -0.31
C ASP A 149 -12.50 -12.67 -0.88
N PHE A 150 -11.50 -12.16 -0.14
CA PHE A 150 -10.66 -11.05 -0.61
C PHE A 150 -9.84 -11.44 -1.86
N PHE A 151 -9.31 -12.66 -1.88
CA PHE A 151 -8.61 -13.19 -3.06
C PHE A 151 -9.55 -13.30 -4.26
N ASP A 152 -10.74 -13.86 -4.06
CA ASP A 152 -11.71 -14.03 -5.14
C ASP A 152 -12.17 -12.66 -5.67
N GLU A 153 -12.27 -11.64 -4.80
CA GLU A 153 -12.59 -10.28 -5.19
C GLU A 153 -11.48 -9.64 -6.05
N ILE A 154 -10.21 -9.76 -5.64
CA ILE A 154 -9.06 -9.31 -6.45
C ILE A 154 -9.08 -9.99 -7.82
N CYS A 155 -9.26 -11.31 -7.84
CA CYS A 155 -9.24 -12.11 -9.08
C CYS A 155 -10.42 -11.78 -10.01
N ARG A 156 -11.60 -11.45 -9.48
CA ARG A 156 -12.79 -11.07 -10.26
C ARG A 156 -12.68 -9.65 -10.84
N THR A 157 -11.82 -8.81 -10.29
CA THR A 157 -11.72 -7.40 -10.70
C THR A 157 -10.91 -7.28 -12.00
N LYS A 158 -11.62 -7.15 -13.12
CA LYS A 158 -11.05 -7.10 -14.50
C LYS A 158 -9.92 -6.07 -14.67
N TRP A 159 -10.01 -4.91 -14.02
CA TRP A 159 -9.04 -3.82 -14.16
C TRP A 159 -7.68 -4.11 -13.50
N ILE A 160 -7.65 -4.99 -12.50
CA ILE A 160 -6.39 -5.39 -11.85
C ILE A 160 -5.66 -6.40 -12.75
N GLN A 161 -6.40 -7.20 -13.54
CA GLN A 161 -5.85 -8.24 -14.41
C GLN A 161 -4.89 -7.70 -15.49
N GLU A 162 -5.12 -6.47 -15.98
CA GLU A 162 -4.26 -5.84 -17.01
C GLU A 162 -2.91 -5.35 -16.46
N LEU A 163 -2.76 -5.21 -15.13
CA LEU A 163 -1.57 -4.64 -14.47
C LEU A 163 -0.81 -5.62 -13.55
N LEU A 164 -1.26 -6.88 -13.46
CA LEU A 164 -0.79 -7.87 -12.48
C LEU A 164 0.36 -8.76 -13.01
N TYR A 165 1.50 -8.72 -12.32
CA TYR A 165 2.48 -9.81 -12.30
C TYR A 165 2.32 -10.60 -10.99
N PHE A 166 1.71 -11.78 -11.04
CA PHE A 166 1.54 -12.63 -9.87
C PHE A 166 2.84 -13.40 -9.54
N LEU A 167 3.45 -13.10 -8.39
CA LEU A 167 4.42 -13.99 -7.73
C LEU A 167 3.74 -14.63 -6.52
N PHE A 168 3.13 -15.80 -6.74
CA PHE A 168 2.61 -16.65 -5.67
C PHE A 168 3.76 -17.43 -5.02
N VAL A 169 4.00 -17.19 -3.73
CA VAL A 169 4.78 -18.10 -2.88
C VAL A 169 3.90 -18.55 -1.72
N GLY A 170 3.07 -19.55 -2.01
CA GLY A 170 2.19 -20.21 -1.04
C GLY A 170 1.33 -21.23 -1.75
N LYS A 171 1.49 -22.52 -1.42
CA LYS A 171 0.72 -23.65 -1.96
C LYS A 171 -0.77 -23.36 -1.89
N LEU A 172 -1.38 -23.03 -3.03
CA LEU A 172 -2.82 -23.13 -3.22
C LEU A 172 -3.12 -24.54 -3.72
N ASN A 173 -4.08 -25.18 -3.09
CA ASN A 173 -4.64 -26.46 -3.54
C ASN A 173 -4.99 -26.38 -5.02
N ALA A 174 -4.69 -27.47 -5.74
CA ALA A 174 -4.62 -27.60 -7.19
C ALA A 174 -5.94 -27.38 -7.96
N THR A 175 -6.93 -26.70 -7.39
CA THR A 175 -8.26 -26.54 -7.99
C THR A 175 -8.55 -25.12 -8.49
N LYS A 176 -7.80 -24.10 -8.06
CA LYS A 176 -7.96 -22.70 -8.53
C LYS A 176 -6.88 -22.22 -9.52
N ALA A 177 -5.84 -23.03 -9.78
CA ALA A 177 -4.80 -22.71 -10.76
C ALA A 177 -5.28 -22.76 -12.22
N SER A 178 -6.44 -23.38 -12.50
CA SER A 178 -7.01 -23.49 -13.84
C SER A 178 -7.61 -22.18 -14.37
N MET A 179 -7.77 -21.13 -13.54
CA MET A 179 -8.35 -19.86 -13.98
C MET A 179 -7.36 -18.92 -14.69
N PHE A 180 -6.06 -19.22 -14.66
CA PHE A 180 -5.01 -18.40 -15.29
C PHE A 180 -4.26 -19.11 -16.43
N SER A 181 -4.70 -20.31 -16.84
CA SER A 181 -4.25 -20.94 -18.08
C SER A 181 -5.38 -20.96 -19.11
N ALA A 182 -5.74 -19.80 -19.63
CA ALA A 182 -6.48 -19.72 -20.87
C ALA A 182 -5.95 -18.53 -21.68
N GLU A 183 -5.26 -18.92 -22.75
CA GLU A 183 -4.99 -18.17 -23.98
C GLU A 183 -3.77 -17.23 -23.97
N ALA A 184 -2.69 -17.78 -24.54
CA ALA A 184 -1.61 -17.08 -25.22
C ALA A 184 -2.07 -16.52 -26.57
#